data_AF-A0A517Y206-F1
#
_entry.id   AF-A0A517Y206-F1
#
_cell.length_a   1.000
_cell.length_b   1.000
_cell.length_c   1.000
_cell.angle_alpha   90.00
_cell.angle_beta   90.00
_cell.angle_gamma   90.00
#
_symmetry.space_group_name_H-M   'P 1'
#
loop_
_entity.id
_entity.type
_entity.pdbx_description
1 polymer ?
#
loop_
_entity_poly.entity_id
_entity_poly.type
_entity_poly.pdbx_seq_one_letter_code
_entity_poly.pdbx_strand_id
1 'polypeptide(L)'
;MGTFLAIYVRVPVAPHVSHRLARYGEAVGEPGSDFCGVELSVVRYQTAARGEFADLAALSTELDTNALLLGFCGITNWFRFGHWRAGRRLRALESVGGDSGSEWKLDEGAPEPWEPESFGALRAGRLEQDIDAHGAAESAARFYRLPGWA
;
A
#
# COMPACT_ATOMS: atom_id res chain seq x y z
N MET A 1 -18.21 -3.30 -5.40
CA MET A 1 -17.46 -2.02 -5.40
C MET A 1 -17.03 -1.73 -3.98
N GLY A 2 -15.75 -1.91 -3.66
CA GLY A 2 -15.17 -1.68 -2.34
C GLY A 2 -14.19 -0.51 -2.37
N THR A 3 -13.99 0.10 -1.20
CA THR A 3 -12.84 0.97 -0.92
C THR A 3 -12.06 0.30 0.19
N PHE A 4 -10.74 0.22 0.02
CA PHE A 4 -9.86 -0.39 1.00
C PHE A 4 -8.62 0.48 1.15
N LEU A 5 -8.11 0.56 2.37
CA LEU A 5 -6.83 1.17 2.66
C LEU A 5 -6.26 0.54 3.91
N ALA A 6 -5.02 0.07 3.85
CA ALA A 6 -4.36 -0.49 5.00
C ALA A 6 -2.86 -0.20 5.02
N ILE A 7 -2.32 -0.19 6.23
CA ILE A 7 -0.88 -0.23 6.48
C ILE A 7 -0.52 -1.65 6.87
N TYR A 8 0.57 -2.17 6.32
CA TYR A 8 1.11 -3.47 6.70
C TYR A 8 2.56 -3.32 7.14
N VAL A 9 2.91 -3.99 8.22
CA VAL A 9 4.30 -4.03 8.71
C VAL A 9 4.72 -5.48 8.80
N ARG A 10 5.89 -5.80 8.23
CA ARG A 10 6.44 -7.14 8.32
C ARG A 10 6.89 -7.40 9.75
N VAL A 11 6.38 -8.47 10.35
CA VAL A 11 6.59 -8.76 11.76
C VAL A 11 7.51 -9.97 11.92
N PRO A 12 8.77 -9.79 12.36
CA PRO A 12 9.62 -10.92 12.69
C PRO A 12 9.18 -11.64 13.98
N VAL A 13 8.52 -10.92 14.92
CA VAL A 13 8.01 -11.46 16.20
C VAL A 13 6.72 -10.73 16.60
N ALA A 14 5.57 -11.41 16.53
CA ALA A 14 4.20 -10.85 16.59
C ALA A 14 3.90 -9.80 17.69
N PRO A 15 4.31 -9.96 18.97
CA PRO A 15 3.79 -9.12 20.05
C PRO A 15 4.25 -7.66 20.04
N HIS A 16 5.44 -7.37 19.48
CA HIS A 16 6.03 -6.02 19.56
C HIS A 16 5.44 -5.04 18.55
N VAL A 17 4.85 -5.54 17.46
CA VAL A 17 4.34 -4.69 16.38
C VAL A 17 2.89 -4.27 16.62
N SER A 18 2.07 -5.12 17.24
CA SER A 18 0.64 -4.83 17.48
C SER A 18 0.43 -3.56 18.33
N HIS A 19 1.24 -3.33 19.37
CA HIS A 19 1.13 -2.11 20.18
C HIS A 19 1.46 -0.84 19.37
N ARG A 20 2.40 -0.93 18.43
CA ARG A 20 2.78 0.20 17.56
C ARG A 20 1.73 0.48 16.50
N LEU A 21 1.07 -0.57 16.03
CA LEU A 21 -0.03 -0.48 15.08
C LEU A 21 -1.34 0.00 15.70
N ALA A 22 -1.55 -0.19 17.01
CA ALA A 22 -2.76 0.23 17.73
C ALA A 22 -3.08 1.74 17.59
N ARG A 23 -2.08 2.60 17.33
CA ARG A 23 -2.30 4.04 17.09
C ARG A 23 -3.07 4.30 15.78
N TYR A 24 -3.00 3.37 14.84
CA TYR A 24 -3.65 3.44 13.53
C TYR A 24 -5.05 2.83 13.54
N GLY A 25 -5.27 1.81 14.38
CA GLY A 25 -6.51 1.05 14.46
C GLY A 25 -6.29 -0.34 15.03
N GLU A 26 -7.29 -1.20 14.90
CA GLU A 26 -7.16 -2.60 15.30
C GLU A 26 -6.25 -3.35 14.32
N ALA A 27 -5.23 -4.01 14.86
CA ALA A 27 -4.25 -4.73 14.07
C ALA A 27 -4.78 -6.13 13.72
N VAL A 28 -4.80 -6.44 12.43
CA VAL A 28 -5.20 -7.73 11.87
C VAL A 28 -3.94 -8.51 11.51
N GLY A 29 -3.90 -9.78 11.88
CA GLY A 29 -2.87 -10.72 11.46
C GLY A 29 -3.51 -12.05 11.11
N GLU A 30 -2.92 -12.78 10.18
CA GLU A 30 -3.40 -14.10 9.77
C GLU A 30 -2.29 -15.14 9.89
N PRO A 31 -2.61 -16.38 10.32
CA PRO A 31 -1.65 -17.47 10.33
C PRO A 31 -1.00 -17.67 8.95
N GLY A 32 0.33 -17.66 8.89
CA GLY A 32 1.10 -17.85 7.66
C GLY A 32 1.43 -16.55 6.90
N SER A 33 0.92 -15.40 7.34
CA SER A 33 1.39 -14.10 6.88
C SER A 33 2.63 -13.67 7.68
N ASP A 34 3.62 -13.10 6.96
CA ASP A 34 4.76 -12.42 7.59
C ASP A 34 4.40 -10.98 8.00
N PHE A 35 3.16 -10.53 7.76
CA PHE A 35 2.71 -9.16 7.96
C PHE A 35 1.58 -9.08 8.98
N CYS A 36 1.55 -7.95 9.69
CA CYS A 36 0.40 -7.50 10.45
C CYS A 36 -0.10 -6.21 9.81
N GLY A 37 -1.40 -6.15 9.55
CA GLY A 37 -2.08 -5.05 8.88
C GLY A 37 -2.93 -4.23 9.84
N VAL A 38 -3.23 -2.99 9.48
CA VAL A 38 -4.30 -2.18 10.08
C VAL A 38 -5.08 -1.56 8.95
N GLU A 39 -6.38 -1.80 8.92
CA GLU A 39 -7.28 -1.10 8.02
C GLU A 39 -7.49 0.34 8.51
N LEU A 40 -7.32 1.30 7.61
CA LEU A 40 -7.48 2.71 7.88
C LEU A 40 -8.89 3.17 7.52
N SER A 41 -9.50 3.98 8.38
CA SER A 41 -10.75 4.63 8.03
C SER A 41 -10.57 5.66 6.90
N VAL A 42 -11.61 5.84 6.09
CA VAL A 42 -11.65 6.84 5.00
C VAL A 42 -11.39 8.28 5.50
N VAL A 43 -11.71 8.58 6.75
CA VAL A 43 -11.42 9.89 7.37
C VAL A 43 -9.90 10.05 7.62
N ARG A 44 -9.23 9.00 8.09
CA ARG A 44 -7.77 9.01 8.26
C ARG A 44 -7.06 9.10 6.91
N TYR A 45 -7.59 8.47 5.86
CA TYR A 45 -7.05 8.58 4.50
C TYR A 45 -6.87 10.03 4.01
N GLN A 46 -7.88 10.88 4.19
CA GLN A 46 -7.81 12.29 3.75
C GLN A 46 -6.73 13.08 4.49
N THR A 47 -6.38 12.63 5.70
CA THR A 47 -5.34 13.22 6.54
C THR A 47 -3.96 12.66 6.17
N ALA A 48 -3.89 11.35 5.90
CA ALA A 48 -2.69 10.63 5.50
C ALA A 48 -2.06 11.14 4.21
N ALA A 49 -2.89 11.51 3.23
CA ALA A 49 -2.45 12.06 1.95
C ALA A 49 -1.61 13.35 2.04
N ARG A 50 -1.57 14.02 3.21
CA ARG A 50 -0.82 15.28 3.41
C ARG A 50 0.44 15.17 4.27
N GLY A 51 0.75 14.03 4.90
CA GLY A 51 1.94 13.96 5.77
C GLY A 51 2.27 12.64 6.47
N GLU A 52 1.38 11.63 6.46
CA GLU A 52 1.61 10.38 7.20
C GLU A 52 2.60 9.41 6.51
N PHE A 53 3.15 9.77 5.34
CA PHE A 53 4.29 9.05 4.76
C PHE A 53 5.54 9.10 5.64
N ALA A 54 5.72 10.19 6.41
CA ALA A 54 6.81 10.31 7.38
C ALA A 54 6.68 9.25 8.50
N ASP A 55 5.44 8.92 8.86
CA ASP A 55 5.13 7.96 9.90
C ASP A 55 5.48 6.52 9.49
N LEU A 56 5.25 6.15 8.23
CA LEU A 56 5.64 4.84 7.69
C LEU A 56 7.15 4.70 7.52
N ALA A 57 7.82 5.76 7.07
CA ALA A 57 9.27 5.79 7.05
C ALA A 57 9.83 5.58 8.48
N ALA A 58 9.38 6.36 9.46
CA ALA A 58 9.80 6.22 10.85
C ALA A 58 9.51 4.82 11.42
N LEU A 59 8.33 4.25 11.14
CA LEU A 59 7.95 2.92 11.59
C LEU A 59 8.85 1.83 11.00
N SER A 60 9.16 1.93 9.69
CA SER A 60 10.08 0.99 9.03
C SER A 60 11.51 1.11 9.53
N THR A 61 11.97 2.31 9.93
CA THR A 61 13.27 2.53 10.58
C THR A 61 13.32 1.93 11.96
N GLU A 62 12.34 2.24 12.81
CA GLU A 62 12.30 1.80 14.20
C GLU A 62 12.29 0.28 14.33
N LEU A 63 11.58 -0.39 13.41
CA LEU A 63 11.42 -1.84 13.42
C LEU A 63 12.41 -2.56 12.49
N ASP A 64 13.29 -1.81 11.80
CA ASP A 64 14.23 -2.31 10.77
C ASP A 64 13.57 -3.34 9.81
N THR A 65 12.40 -2.97 9.27
CA THR A 65 11.54 -3.90 8.54
C THR A 65 10.86 -3.24 7.35
N ASN A 66 10.09 -4.04 6.60
CA ASN A 66 9.25 -3.53 5.52
C ASN A 66 7.94 -2.96 6.09
N ALA A 67 7.58 -1.76 5.66
CA ALA A 67 6.27 -1.17 5.85
C ALA A 67 5.63 -0.89 4.49
N LEU A 68 4.38 -1.28 4.34
CA LEU A 68 3.61 -1.14 3.11
C LEU A 68 2.37 -0.29 3.36
N LEU A 69 2.02 0.52 2.38
CA LEU A 69 0.70 1.13 2.24
C LEU A 69 0.04 0.51 1.04
N LEU A 70 -1.19 0.04 1.18
CA LEU A 70 -1.98 -0.48 0.08
C LEU A 70 -3.39 0.06 0.15
N GLY A 71 -3.88 0.65 -0.94
CA GLY A 71 -5.25 1.10 -1.02
C GLY A 71 -5.81 1.09 -2.43
N PHE A 72 -7.12 0.91 -2.52
CA PHE A 72 -7.87 1.03 -3.76
C PHE A 72 -9.28 1.56 -3.52
N CYS A 73 -9.90 2.11 -4.58
CA CYS A 73 -11.32 2.43 -4.63
C CYS A 73 -11.87 2.01 -5.98
N GLY A 74 -12.78 1.02 -5.98
CA GLY A 74 -13.35 0.49 -7.21
C GLY A 74 -14.31 1.46 -7.92
N ILE A 75 -14.83 2.49 -7.24
CA ILE A 75 -15.74 3.47 -7.86
C ILE A 75 -14.97 4.44 -8.75
N THR A 76 -13.86 4.97 -8.25
CA THR A 76 -13.03 5.95 -8.97
C THR A 76 -11.84 5.31 -9.68
N ASN A 77 -11.75 3.98 -9.67
CA ASN A 77 -10.60 3.20 -10.11
C ASN A 77 -9.27 3.77 -9.58
N TRP A 78 -9.27 4.11 -8.29
CA TRP A 78 -8.10 4.68 -7.63
C TRP A 78 -7.27 3.58 -6.98
N PHE A 79 -5.95 3.70 -7.03
CA PHE A 79 -4.98 2.82 -6.43
C PHE A 79 -3.85 3.65 -5.80
N ARG A 80 -3.36 3.16 -4.67
CA ARG A 80 -2.12 3.66 -4.07
C ARG A 80 -1.34 2.51 -3.45
N PHE A 81 -0.05 2.49 -3.75
CA PHE A 81 0.90 1.59 -3.14
C PHE A 81 2.13 2.36 -2.70
N GLY A 82 2.66 2.02 -1.54
CA GLY A 82 3.94 2.52 -1.07
C GLY A 82 4.68 1.43 -0.32
N HIS A 83 6.00 1.39 -0.51
CA HIS A 83 6.88 0.45 0.15
C HIS A 83 8.06 1.20 0.76
N TRP A 84 8.27 1.00 2.05
CA TRP A 84 9.41 1.49 2.82
C TRP A 84 10.17 0.35 3.45
N ARG A 85 11.48 0.52 3.56
CA ARG A 85 12.36 -0.35 4.33
C ARG A 85 13.41 0.48 5.04
N ALA A 86 13.53 0.31 6.36
CA ALA A 86 14.52 1.02 7.18
C ALA A 86 14.54 2.55 6.92
N GLY A 87 13.35 3.15 6.80
CA GLY A 87 13.17 4.59 6.58
C GLY A 87 13.21 5.04 5.13
N ARG A 88 13.72 4.20 4.22
CA ARG A 88 13.86 4.54 2.81
C ARG A 88 12.62 4.10 2.03
N ARG A 89 12.03 5.02 1.27
CA ARG A 89 10.97 4.72 0.29
C ARG A 89 11.59 3.95 -0.89
N LEU A 90 11.18 2.71 -1.08
CA LEU A 90 11.66 1.82 -2.14
C LEU A 90 10.81 1.91 -3.39
N ARG A 91 9.50 2.11 -3.23
CA ARG A 91 8.53 2.23 -4.32
C ARG A 91 7.34 3.08 -3.90
N ALA A 92 6.82 3.90 -4.80
CA ALA A 92 5.55 4.60 -4.65
C ALA A 92 4.79 4.62 -5.99
N LEU A 93 3.54 4.19 -5.94
CA LEU A 93 2.62 4.15 -7.08
C LEU A 93 1.31 4.82 -6.65
N GLU A 94 0.81 5.73 -7.48
CA GLU A 94 -0.48 6.36 -7.25
C GLU A 94 -1.19 6.65 -8.57
N SER A 95 -2.45 6.25 -8.67
CA SER A 95 -3.35 6.80 -9.69
C SER A 95 -3.90 8.14 -9.20
N VAL A 96 -3.79 9.18 -10.00
CA VAL A 96 -4.42 10.47 -9.75
C VAL A 96 -5.62 10.58 -10.69
N GLY A 97 -6.82 10.60 -10.13
CA GLY A 97 -8.03 10.82 -10.91
C GLY A 97 -8.09 12.26 -11.41
N GLY A 98 -8.23 12.44 -12.72
CA GLY A 98 -8.64 13.70 -13.35
C GLY A 98 -9.93 13.52 -14.15
N ASP A 99 -10.61 14.61 -14.47
CA ASP A 99 -11.88 14.64 -15.22
C ASP A 99 -11.81 14.01 -16.64
N SER A 100 -10.62 13.60 -17.09
CA SER A 100 -10.32 13.05 -18.42
C SER A 100 -9.68 11.64 -18.40
N GLY A 101 -9.63 10.99 -17.23
CA GLY A 101 -9.04 9.67 -17.02
C GLY A 101 -8.05 9.65 -15.86
N SER A 102 -7.77 8.47 -15.32
CA SER A 102 -6.76 8.29 -14.26
C SER A 102 -5.35 8.46 -14.84
N GLU A 103 -4.61 9.46 -14.36
CA GLU A 103 -3.18 9.60 -14.67
C GLU A 103 -2.36 8.84 -13.62
N TRP A 104 -1.47 7.95 -14.05
CA TRP A 104 -0.62 7.21 -13.13
C TRP A 104 0.68 7.95 -12.86
N LYS A 105 0.90 8.31 -11.60
CA LYS A 105 2.17 8.87 -11.13
C LYS A 105 3.05 7.74 -10.61
N LEU A 106 4.07 7.41 -11.40
CA LEU A 106 5.23 6.66 -10.91
C LEU A 106 6.12 7.67 -10.18
N ASP A 107 5.96 7.74 -8.87
CA ASP A 107 6.58 8.81 -8.09
C ASP A 107 8.05 8.47 -7.75
N GLU A 108 8.37 7.21 -7.44
CA GLU A 108 9.73 6.83 -7.03
C GLU A 108 9.99 5.31 -7.04
N GLY A 109 11.24 4.88 -7.29
CA GLY A 109 11.69 3.51 -7.04
C GLY A 109 11.83 2.59 -8.25
N ALA A 110 12.42 1.41 -8.03
CA ALA A 110 12.44 0.34 -9.03
C ALA A 110 11.10 -0.42 -9.02
N PRO A 111 10.60 -0.91 -10.17
CA PRO A 111 9.39 -1.73 -10.21
C PRO A 111 9.48 -2.93 -9.28
N GLU A 112 8.41 -3.19 -8.54
CA GLU A 112 8.25 -4.39 -7.73
C GLU A 112 7.97 -5.61 -8.60
N PRO A 113 8.33 -6.84 -8.18
CA PRO A 113 8.20 -8.04 -9.00
C PRO A 113 6.76 -8.40 -9.41
N TRP A 114 5.75 -7.92 -8.67
CA TRP A 114 4.34 -8.15 -8.96
C TRP A 114 3.78 -7.17 -10.01
N GLU A 115 4.43 -6.01 -10.20
CA GLU A 115 3.92 -4.96 -11.09
C GLU A 115 3.74 -5.40 -12.55
N PRO A 116 4.64 -6.21 -13.16
CA PRO A 116 4.47 -6.61 -14.56
C PRO A 116 3.19 -7.42 -14.83
N GLU A 117 2.68 -8.15 -13.84
CA GLU A 117 1.44 -8.92 -14.01
C GLU A 117 0.20 -8.01 -13.95
N SER A 118 0.22 -6.99 -13.10
CA SER A 118 -0.91 -6.07 -12.90
C SER A 118 -0.96 -4.93 -13.90
N PHE A 119 0.21 -4.48 -14.36
CA PHE A 119 0.32 -3.26 -15.15
C PHE A 119 1.15 -3.43 -16.43
N GLY A 120 1.76 -4.59 -16.66
CA GLY A 120 2.68 -4.78 -17.77
C GLY A 120 3.92 -3.88 -17.67
N ALA A 121 4.32 -3.26 -18.78
CA ALA A 121 5.47 -2.37 -18.82
C ALA A 121 5.07 -0.93 -18.47
N LEU A 122 4.78 -0.66 -17.19
CA LEU A 122 4.54 0.69 -16.70
C LEU A 122 5.69 1.63 -17.08
N ARG A 123 5.35 2.75 -17.71
CA ARG A 123 6.27 3.86 -17.97
C ARG A 123 5.76 5.11 -17.29
N ALA A 124 6.66 5.86 -16.66
CA ALA A 124 6.30 7.11 -15.99
C ALA A 124 5.63 8.07 -16.98
N GLY A 125 4.53 8.70 -16.57
CA GLY A 125 3.82 9.68 -17.39
C GLY A 125 2.90 9.13 -18.48
N ARG A 126 2.57 7.82 -18.46
CA ARG A 126 1.58 7.23 -19.37
C ARG A 126 0.18 7.24 -18.75
N LEU A 127 -0.81 7.67 -19.52
CA LEU A 127 -2.22 7.50 -19.23
C LEU A 127 -2.62 6.08 -19.60
N GLU A 128 -2.65 5.17 -18.63
CA GLU A 128 -3.20 3.84 -18.83
C GLU A 128 -4.63 3.80 -18.26
N GLN A 129 -5.60 3.91 -19.18
CA GLN A 129 -7.04 3.99 -18.88
C GLN A 129 -7.65 2.65 -18.44
N ASP A 130 -6.91 1.54 -18.53
CA ASP A 130 -7.45 0.18 -18.36
C ASP A 130 -6.87 -0.61 -17.18
N ILE A 131 -6.12 0.02 -16.29
CA ILE A 131 -5.58 -0.66 -15.12
C ILE A 131 -6.71 -0.91 -14.11
N ASP A 132 -6.95 -2.17 -13.77
CA ASP A 132 -7.84 -2.57 -12.68
C ASP A 132 -7.17 -2.29 -11.32
N ALA A 133 -7.58 -1.22 -10.63
CA ALA A 133 -7.05 -0.85 -9.32
C ALA A 133 -7.25 -1.95 -8.27
N HIS A 134 -8.36 -2.69 -8.36
CA HIS A 134 -8.61 -3.82 -7.46
C HIS A 134 -7.65 -4.96 -7.76
N GLY A 135 -7.53 -5.36 -9.02
CA GLY A 135 -6.60 -6.40 -9.46
C GLY A 135 -5.13 -6.08 -9.15
N ALA A 136 -4.73 -4.81 -9.26
CA ALA A 136 -3.40 -4.35 -8.85
C ALA A 136 -3.19 -4.52 -7.33
N ALA A 137 -4.19 -4.16 -6.52
CA ALA A 137 -4.11 -4.34 -5.08
C ALA A 137 -4.07 -5.81 -4.66
N GLU A 138 -4.87 -6.65 -5.31
CA GLU A 138 -4.88 -8.09 -5.09
C GLU A 138 -3.53 -8.72 -5.45
N SER A 139 -2.93 -8.32 -6.57
CA SER A 139 -1.61 -8.81 -7.00
C SER A 139 -0.51 -8.46 -5.98
N ALA A 140 -0.48 -7.20 -5.52
CA ALA A 140 0.44 -6.77 -4.48
C ALA A 140 0.21 -7.53 -3.17
N ALA A 141 -1.05 -7.66 -2.74
CA ALA A 141 -1.40 -8.36 -1.51
C ALA A 141 -1.01 -9.84 -1.55
N ARG A 142 -1.24 -10.52 -2.67
CA ARG A 142 -0.86 -11.91 -2.88
C ARG A 142 0.66 -12.11 -2.88
N PHE A 143 1.40 -11.25 -3.56
CA PHE A 143 2.86 -11.30 -3.59
C PHE A 143 3.46 -11.17 -2.18
N TYR A 144 2.94 -10.23 -1.38
CA TYR A 144 3.40 -10.01 -0.01
C TYR A 144 2.75 -10.91 1.04
N ARG A 145 1.77 -11.74 0.65
CA ARG A 145 0.96 -12.59 1.54
C ARG A 145 0.32 -11.77 2.66
N LEU A 146 -0.29 -10.64 2.30
CA LEU A 146 -0.91 -9.72 3.26
C LEU A 146 -2.18 -10.33 3.88
N PRO A 147 -2.41 -10.14 5.20
CA PRO A 147 -3.62 -10.61 5.84
C PRO A 147 -4.86 -9.85 5.31
N GLY A 148 -6.00 -10.53 5.23
CA GLY A 148 -7.28 -9.99 4.77
C GLY A 148 -7.53 -10.11 3.27
N TRP A 149 -6.67 -10.84 2.55
CA TRP A 149 -6.69 -10.97 1.08
C TRP A 149 -6.66 -12.42 0.57
N ALA A 150 -6.90 -13.40 1.47
CA ALA A 150 -6.90 -14.84 1.17
C ALA A 150 -8.25 -15.37 0.66
#